data_AF-A0A397AX22-F1
#
_entry.id   AF-A0A397AX22-F1
#
_cell.length_a   1.000
_cell.length_b   1.000
_cell.length_c   1.000
_cell.angle_alpha   90.00
_cell.angle_beta   90.00
_cell.angle_gamma   90.00
#
_symmetry.space_group_name_H-M   'P 1'
#
loop_
_entity.id
_entity.type
_entity.pdbx_description
1 polymer ?
#
loop_
_entity_poly.entity_id
_entity_poly.type
_entity_poly.pdbx_seq_one_letter_code
_entity_poly.pdbx_strand_id
1 'polypeptide(L)'
;MLFFHKSTPGFEHLYHESHLDVPDKYMVVSTRWGDTPVYFHNVYAPIPNSLREDYFSSLPRDFPPHAKHFIMGDFNLPMDRLLDYEGEASNHHGGRAECTDWLQSLRVVDAWRIHHPHDRVYSSPHGRNRIDYIFVDTPTMCATYKDAKYFRSEQIAEHMCHSVTLQTTDVQVGRGYWKLPKGILEIPEVTSAIISEARALVPILLHAHNPGVVWAGWKKRTKDFVEHYHAHHIASKGLTVQRAEQDWVSAMAQAARGELTADQLVVERTKLESIKLEWRQHQNDVSFDFYTSNSEVSTSHFFRRPQETVYKVPIATVTTGDGRVSSHPQDIHQAFHTRWSSIMCEGDAAPPNRAARRQFLRRLKTRLTEEQRSELEEPIIPSELASAIKTMAPNKAPGMDGFPPAFFQLDCDTFGHILSIVFAYQLERGVLLGSQRRSAVTLLFKGGERNNPGHYRPISLIPVEVKALSRALTHRLRTIIPLLIHPFELVDDFCAVSGARLNRNKCKVVLLNSKMMVPHHPRLNVVPTKVPIRYLGILLGHDLSDQTQVHEMEDKHLASFLKWVC
;
A
#
# COMPACT_ATOMS: atom_id res chain seq x y z
N MET A 1 0.29 34.92 -13.35
CA MET A 1 -0.75 34.60 -14.35
C MET A 1 -0.76 33.10 -14.55
N LEU A 2 -1.86 32.41 -14.24
CA LEU A 2 -2.02 31.01 -14.61
C LEU A 2 -2.62 30.98 -16.02
N PHE A 3 -1.89 30.42 -16.98
CA PHE A 3 -2.33 30.39 -18.39
C PHE A 3 -2.94 29.04 -18.70
N PHE A 4 -4.24 29.01 -19.02
CA PHE A 4 -4.92 27.82 -19.50
C PHE A 4 -4.95 27.80 -21.02
N HIS A 5 -4.60 26.67 -21.63
CA HIS A 5 -4.75 26.47 -23.06
C HIS A 5 -6.18 26.01 -23.38
N LYS A 6 -6.70 26.34 -24.58
CA LYS A 6 -8.07 25.95 -24.99
C LYS A 6 -8.34 24.44 -24.94
N SER A 7 -7.28 23.62 -24.95
CA SER A 7 -7.38 22.17 -24.83
C SER A 7 -7.47 21.67 -23.38
N THR A 8 -7.42 22.55 -22.37
CA THR A 8 -7.59 22.14 -20.97
C THR A 8 -9.00 21.57 -20.77
N PRO A 9 -9.15 20.39 -20.16
CA PRO A 9 -10.48 19.85 -19.89
C PRO A 9 -11.29 20.83 -19.00
N GLY A 10 -12.52 21.12 -19.41
CA GLY A 10 -13.35 22.12 -18.74
C GLY A 10 -12.99 23.59 -19.05
N PHE A 11 -12.16 23.86 -20.06
CA PHE A 11 -11.75 25.24 -20.41
C PHE A 11 -12.93 26.22 -20.54
N GLU A 12 -14.04 25.78 -21.12
CA GLU A 12 -15.26 26.59 -21.30
C GLU A 12 -15.99 26.92 -19.98
N HIS A 13 -15.64 26.24 -18.88
CA HIS A 13 -16.23 26.40 -17.56
C HIS A 13 -15.23 26.90 -16.53
N LEU A 14 -14.11 27.49 -16.97
CA LEU A 14 -13.15 28.11 -16.05
C LEU A 14 -13.78 29.31 -15.35
N TYR A 15 -13.69 29.33 -14.03
CA TYR A 15 -14.18 30.41 -13.19
C TYR A 15 -13.11 30.81 -12.17
N HIS A 16 -12.87 32.11 -12.01
CA HIS A 16 -11.92 32.62 -11.03
C HIS A 16 -12.65 32.80 -9.68
N GLU A 17 -12.25 32.01 -8.69
CA GLU A 17 -12.81 32.03 -7.33
C GLU A 17 -12.20 33.16 -6.50
N SER A 18 -12.36 34.40 -6.95
CA SER A 18 -11.68 35.58 -6.37
C SER A 18 -11.94 35.81 -4.87
N HIS A 19 -13.04 35.27 -4.33
CA HIS A 19 -13.35 35.31 -2.90
C HIS A 19 -12.42 34.44 -2.04
N LEU A 20 -11.64 33.54 -2.66
CA LEU A 20 -10.66 32.67 -2.00
C LEU A 20 -9.22 33.18 -2.12
N ASP A 21 -8.99 34.22 -2.90
CA ASP A 21 -7.65 34.71 -3.21
C ASP A 21 -6.98 35.35 -1.98
N VAL A 22 -5.66 35.20 -1.90
CA VAL A 22 -4.81 36.07 -1.07
C VAL A 22 -4.07 37.00 -2.02
N PRO A 23 -4.25 38.32 -1.92
CA PRO A 23 -3.68 39.28 -2.86
C PRO A 23 -2.20 39.02 -3.14
N ASP A 24 -1.84 38.93 -4.42
CA ASP A 24 -0.48 38.69 -4.93
C ASP A 24 0.21 37.40 -4.47
N LYS A 25 -0.48 36.52 -3.73
CA LYS A 25 0.12 35.35 -3.07
C LYS A 25 -0.61 34.05 -3.34
N TYR A 26 -1.92 34.09 -3.58
CA TYR A 26 -2.70 32.88 -3.77
C TYR A 26 -3.89 33.16 -4.67
N MET A 27 -4.08 32.32 -5.69
CA MET A 27 -5.19 32.45 -6.63
C MET A 27 -5.83 31.10 -6.89
N VAL A 28 -7.16 31.04 -6.93
CA VAL A 28 -7.91 29.80 -7.20
C VAL A 28 -8.76 29.93 -8.46
N VAL A 29 -8.62 28.98 -9.37
CA VAL A 29 -9.46 28.87 -10.57
C VAL A 29 -10.17 27.52 -10.55
N SER A 30 -11.49 27.52 -10.67
CA SER A 30 -12.31 26.32 -10.70
C SER A 30 -12.77 25.98 -12.12
N THR A 31 -13.11 24.72 -12.34
CA THR A 31 -13.76 24.20 -13.54
C THR A 31 -14.45 22.87 -13.24
N ARG A 32 -14.97 22.18 -14.27
CA ARG A 32 -15.59 20.87 -14.19
C ARG A 32 -14.99 19.89 -15.20
N TRP A 33 -14.65 18.70 -14.72
CA TRP A 33 -14.31 17.55 -15.55
C TRP A 33 -15.47 16.54 -15.47
N GLY A 34 -16.39 16.63 -16.44
CA GLY A 34 -17.70 15.96 -16.32
C GLY A 34 -18.48 16.51 -15.12
N ASP A 35 -18.93 15.62 -14.23
CA ASP A 35 -19.63 16.01 -13.00
C ASP A 35 -18.70 16.36 -11.83
N THR A 36 -17.38 16.19 -12.00
CA THR A 36 -16.42 16.40 -10.92
C THR A 36 -15.90 17.84 -10.91
N PRO A 37 -16.06 18.60 -9.80
CA PRO A 37 -15.43 19.90 -9.64
C PRO A 37 -13.90 19.79 -9.59
N VAL A 38 -13.21 20.74 -10.21
CA VAL A 38 -11.74 20.78 -10.25
C VAL A 38 -11.27 22.17 -9.89
N TYR A 39 -10.28 22.27 -9.00
CA TYR A 39 -9.69 23.52 -8.54
C TYR A 39 -8.19 23.53 -8.82
N PHE A 40 -7.74 24.60 -9.47
CA PHE A 40 -6.35 24.94 -9.70
C PHE A 40 -5.94 26.04 -8.74
N HIS A 41 -4.95 25.77 -7.91
CA HIS A 41 -4.43 26.66 -6.90
C HIS A 41 -3.04 27.13 -7.35
N ASN A 42 -2.87 28.44 -7.50
CA ASN A 42 -1.58 29.06 -7.75
C ASN A 42 -1.03 29.66 -6.45
N VAL A 43 0.14 29.24 -6.03
CA VAL A 43 0.76 29.63 -4.76
C VAL A 43 2.03 30.45 -5.04
N TYR A 44 2.14 31.59 -4.38
CA TYR A 44 3.39 32.34 -4.24
C TYR A 44 3.55 32.70 -2.75
N ALA A 45 4.13 31.80 -1.98
CA ALA A 45 4.20 31.96 -0.53
C ALA A 45 5.16 33.10 -0.12
N PRO A 46 4.99 33.70 1.06
CA PRO A 46 5.85 34.78 1.54
C PRO A 46 7.33 34.38 1.63
N ILE A 47 8.22 35.27 1.17
CA ILE A 47 9.67 35.11 1.33
C ILE A 47 10.08 35.13 2.82
N PRO A 48 9.59 36.07 3.67
CA PRO A 48 9.95 36.07 5.09
C PRO A 48 9.36 34.85 5.82
N ASN A 49 10.21 34.09 6.50
CA ASN A 49 9.80 32.88 7.24
C ASN A 49 8.70 33.18 8.28
N SER A 50 8.75 34.34 8.94
CA SER A 50 7.81 34.73 10.00
C SER A 50 6.37 34.91 9.54
N LEU A 51 6.12 35.06 8.24
CA LEU A 51 4.78 35.27 7.68
C LEU A 51 4.13 33.99 7.15
N ARG A 52 4.88 32.89 7.06
CA ARG A 52 4.42 31.67 6.37
C ARG A 52 3.40 30.89 7.19
N GLU A 53 3.54 30.87 8.51
CA GLU A 53 2.62 30.20 9.43
C GLU A 53 1.20 30.75 9.28
N ASP A 54 1.03 32.05 9.47
CA ASP A 54 -0.25 32.74 9.29
C ASP A 54 -0.78 32.57 7.85
N TYR A 55 0.11 32.68 6.86
CA TYR A 55 -0.26 32.53 5.45
C TYR A 55 -0.86 31.15 5.16
N PHE A 56 -0.16 30.05 5.45
CA PHE A 56 -0.67 28.70 5.17
C PHE A 56 -1.87 28.34 6.05
N SER A 57 -1.92 28.85 7.28
CA SER A 57 -3.10 28.71 8.14
C SER A 57 -4.33 29.36 7.53
N SER A 58 -4.18 30.51 6.88
CA SER A 58 -5.29 31.26 6.26
C SER A 58 -5.86 30.64 4.98
N LEU A 59 -5.16 29.70 4.34
CA LEU A 59 -5.61 29.15 3.05
C LEU A 59 -6.91 28.34 3.17
N PRO A 60 -7.79 28.37 2.15
CA PRO A 60 -9.10 27.70 2.23
C PRO A 60 -8.96 26.17 2.29
N ARG A 61 -9.88 25.54 3.02
CA ARG A 61 -9.97 24.07 3.22
C ARG A 61 -11.35 23.50 2.94
N ASP A 62 -12.38 24.36 2.88
CA ASP A 62 -13.75 23.93 2.65
C ASP A 62 -14.03 23.89 1.15
N PHE A 63 -13.99 22.68 0.61
CA PHE A 63 -14.28 22.39 -0.80
C PHE A 63 -15.22 21.18 -0.90
N PRO A 64 -15.94 21.01 -2.02
CA PRO A 64 -16.81 19.85 -2.21
C PRO A 64 -16.04 18.53 -1.98
N PRO A 65 -16.61 17.54 -1.26
CA PRO A 65 -15.87 16.33 -0.84
C PRO A 65 -15.27 15.48 -1.96
N HIS A 66 -15.77 15.61 -3.19
CA HIS A 66 -15.32 14.87 -4.38
C HIS A 66 -14.53 15.76 -5.37
N ALA A 67 -14.21 17.00 -4.99
CA ALA A 67 -13.42 17.89 -5.81
C ALA A 67 -11.98 17.39 -5.99
N LYS A 68 -11.41 17.70 -7.17
CA LYS A 68 -10.01 17.45 -7.51
C LYS A 68 -9.21 18.74 -7.35
N HIS A 69 -8.04 18.64 -6.75
CA HIS A 69 -7.16 19.77 -6.49
C HIS A 69 -5.84 19.64 -7.25
N PHE A 70 -5.40 20.73 -7.87
CA PHE A 70 -4.12 20.88 -8.54
C PHE A 70 -3.44 22.11 -7.97
N ILE A 71 -2.38 21.93 -7.20
CA ILE A 71 -1.73 23.03 -6.50
C ILE A 71 -0.34 23.21 -7.09
N MET A 72 0.01 24.42 -7.48
CA MET A 72 1.29 24.69 -8.11
C MET A 72 1.83 26.06 -7.76
N GLY A 73 3.14 26.20 -7.80
CA GLY A 73 3.83 27.47 -7.68
C GLY A 73 5.04 27.41 -6.75
N ASP A 74 5.45 28.60 -6.30
CA ASP A 74 6.63 28.79 -5.44
C ASP A 74 6.19 28.90 -3.98
N PHE A 75 6.54 27.90 -3.20
CA PHE A 75 6.20 27.80 -1.79
C PHE A 75 7.25 28.48 -0.89
N ASN A 76 8.36 28.97 -1.46
CA ASN A 76 9.48 29.57 -0.76
C ASN A 76 10.06 28.73 0.40
N LEU A 77 9.64 27.46 0.53
CA LEU A 77 10.01 26.55 1.61
C LEU A 77 10.34 25.16 1.05
N PRO A 78 11.43 24.53 1.51
CA PRO A 78 11.72 23.15 1.18
C PRO A 78 10.83 22.21 2.01
N MET A 79 10.06 21.36 1.34
CA MET A 79 9.21 20.33 1.97
C MET A 79 10.06 19.28 2.69
N ASP A 80 11.06 18.74 1.98
CA ASP A 80 12.02 17.79 2.55
C ASP A 80 13.33 18.49 2.94
N ARG A 81 13.62 18.58 4.25
CA ARG A 81 14.77 19.35 4.77
C ARG A 81 16.14 18.82 4.34
N LEU A 82 16.23 17.55 3.91
CA LEU A 82 17.48 16.88 3.57
C LEU A 82 17.65 16.71 2.06
N LEU A 83 16.55 16.54 1.32
CA LEU A 83 16.58 16.32 -0.13
C LEU A 83 16.27 17.59 -0.93
N ASP A 84 15.52 18.52 -0.36
CA ASP A 84 15.12 19.78 -1.01
C ASP A 84 16.03 20.96 -0.63
N TYR A 85 17.15 20.70 0.04
CA TYR A 85 18.10 21.73 0.47
C TYR A 85 19.55 21.25 0.30
N GLU A 86 20.40 22.13 -0.24
CA GLU A 86 21.82 21.93 -0.36
C GLU A 86 22.53 22.33 0.95
N GLY A 87 22.65 21.36 1.86
CA GLY A 87 23.34 21.49 3.16
C GLY A 87 23.00 20.34 4.11
N GLU A 88 23.41 20.44 5.39
CA GLU A 88 23.12 19.41 6.40
C GLU A 88 21.64 19.40 6.81
N ALA A 89 21.02 20.58 6.97
CA ALA A 89 19.58 20.74 7.11
C ALA A 89 19.18 22.18 6.76
N SER A 90 18.03 22.35 6.11
CA SER A 90 17.44 23.69 5.97
C SER A 90 17.10 24.30 7.34
N ASN A 91 17.23 25.63 7.50
CA ASN A 91 16.73 26.41 8.64
C ASN A 91 15.37 27.10 8.35
N HIS A 92 14.75 26.83 7.20
CA HIS A 92 13.46 27.42 6.80
C HIS A 92 12.28 26.60 7.35
N HIS A 93 11.95 26.74 8.64
CA HIS A 93 10.87 25.98 9.30
C HIS A 93 9.51 26.66 9.37
N GLY A 94 9.49 27.99 9.41
CA GLY A 94 8.25 28.74 9.59
C GLY A 94 7.23 28.37 8.52
N GLY A 95 6.03 27.95 8.93
CA GLY A 95 4.90 27.64 8.05
C GLY A 95 4.87 26.23 7.46
N ARG A 96 5.85 25.35 7.75
CA ARG A 96 5.89 24.02 7.11
C ARG A 96 4.78 23.09 7.61
N ALA A 97 4.47 23.12 8.91
CA ALA A 97 3.43 22.28 9.48
C ALA A 97 2.06 22.67 8.90
N GLU A 98 1.78 23.97 8.89
CA GLU A 98 0.56 24.59 8.41
C GLU A 98 0.38 24.35 6.90
N CYS A 99 1.48 24.42 6.14
CA CYS A 99 1.48 24.07 4.73
C CYS A 99 1.14 22.59 4.51
N THR A 100 1.74 21.71 5.31
CA THR A 100 1.51 20.26 5.21
C THR A 100 0.05 19.92 5.55
N ASP A 101 -0.48 20.49 6.63
CA ASP A 101 -1.87 20.31 7.05
C ASP A 101 -2.85 20.83 5.98
N TRP A 102 -2.53 21.95 5.33
CA TRP A 102 -3.31 22.47 4.22
C TRP A 102 -3.31 21.52 3.02
N LEU A 103 -2.14 21.07 2.56
CA LEU A 103 -2.03 20.12 1.44
C LEU A 103 -2.76 18.80 1.73
N GLN A 104 -2.68 18.31 2.97
CA GLN A 104 -3.38 17.10 3.42
C GLN A 104 -4.90 17.27 3.40
N SER A 105 -5.41 18.42 3.85
CA SER A 105 -6.85 18.72 3.80
C SER A 105 -7.43 18.65 2.38
N LEU A 106 -6.59 18.91 1.37
CA LEU A 106 -6.94 18.86 -0.05
C LEU A 106 -6.60 17.53 -0.73
N ARG A 107 -6.01 16.57 0.02
CA ARG A 107 -5.66 15.21 -0.43
C ARG A 107 -4.73 15.17 -1.64
N VAL A 108 -3.80 16.12 -1.70
CA VAL A 108 -2.84 16.21 -2.81
C VAL A 108 -1.48 15.62 -2.43
N VAL A 109 -0.72 15.20 -3.43
CA VAL A 109 0.62 14.61 -3.26
C VAL A 109 1.63 15.30 -4.16
N ASP A 110 2.90 15.41 -3.70
CA ASP A 110 4.00 15.98 -4.49
C ASP A 110 4.21 15.12 -5.74
N ALA A 111 3.95 15.71 -6.89
CA ALA A 111 3.87 15.00 -8.14
C ALA A 111 5.20 14.40 -8.62
N TRP A 112 6.31 14.96 -8.16
CA TRP A 112 7.65 14.53 -8.55
C TRP A 112 8.27 13.62 -7.49
N ARG A 113 8.23 14.02 -6.21
CA ARG A 113 8.89 13.30 -5.11
C ARG A 113 8.41 11.86 -4.95
N ILE A 114 7.13 11.62 -5.26
CA ILE A 114 6.48 10.32 -5.29
C ILE A 114 7.17 9.29 -6.21
N HIS A 115 7.76 9.74 -7.31
CA HIS A 115 8.48 8.91 -8.28
C HIS A 115 9.99 9.10 -8.22
N HIS A 116 10.45 10.13 -7.52
CA HIS A 116 11.85 10.48 -7.28
C HIS A 116 12.13 10.60 -5.77
N PRO A 117 11.97 9.53 -4.98
CA PRO A 117 11.95 9.61 -3.51
C PRO A 117 13.30 9.95 -2.88
N HIS A 118 14.40 9.87 -3.64
CA HIS A 118 15.77 10.11 -3.16
C HIS A 118 16.55 11.08 -4.02
N ASP A 119 16.03 11.45 -5.19
CA ASP A 119 16.75 12.32 -6.11
C ASP A 119 16.73 13.75 -5.57
N ARG A 120 17.82 14.49 -5.80
CA ARG A 120 17.90 15.90 -5.43
C ARG A 120 17.72 16.76 -6.67
N VAL A 121 16.89 17.78 -6.55
CA VAL A 121 16.68 18.82 -7.57
C VAL A 121 16.46 20.13 -6.85
N TYR A 122 17.03 21.22 -7.35
CA TYR A 122 16.97 22.53 -6.72
C TYR A 122 16.40 23.54 -7.71
N SER A 123 15.21 24.02 -7.43
CA SER A 123 14.43 24.88 -8.31
C SER A 123 14.56 26.36 -8.00
N SER A 124 15.10 26.72 -6.83
CA SER A 124 15.27 28.11 -6.39
C SER A 124 16.26 28.93 -7.24
N PRO A 125 16.19 30.28 -7.21
CA PRO A 125 17.13 31.20 -7.88
C PRO A 125 18.60 30.89 -7.66
N HIS A 126 18.94 30.54 -6.42
CA HIS A 126 20.32 30.29 -6.01
C HIS A 126 20.76 28.84 -6.27
N GLY A 127 19.87 27.99 -6.80
CA GLY A 127 20.15 26.59 -7.08
C GLY A 127 20.41 25.73 -5.84
N ARG A 128 20.00 26.19 -4.65
CA ARG A 128 20.24 25.49 -3.38
C ARG A 128 19.04 24.71 -2.86
N ASN A 129 17.83 25.14 -3.19
CA ASN A 129 16.61 24.60 -2.60
C ASN A 129 15.62 24.17 -3.68
N ARG A 130 14.82 23.12 -3.42
CA ARG A 130 13.56 22.87 -4.14
C ARG A 130 12.47 23.67 -3.42
N ILE A 131 11.84 24.60 -4.13
CA ILE A 131 10.76 25.44 -3.59
C ILE A 131 9.57 25.55 -4.53
N ASP A 132 9.71 25.09 -5.77
CA ASP A 132 8.69 25.12 -6.81
C ASP A 132 8.06 23.73 -6.93
N TYR A 133 6.78 23.63 -6.62
CA TYR A 133 6.08 22.36 -6.49
C TYR A 133 4.85 22.31 -7.39
N ILE A 134 4.48 21.09 -7.76
CA ILE A 134 3.16 20.76 -8.30
C ILE A 134 2.65 19.60 -7.44
N PHE A 135 1.52 19.80 -6.79
CA PHE A 135 0.77 18.79 -6.06
C PHE A 135 -0.51 18.47 -6.80
N VAL A 136 -0.87 17.19 -6.82
CA VAL A 136 -2.04 16.68 -7.56
C VAL A 136 -2.90 15.83 -6.66
N ASP A 137 -4.22 15.94 -6.80
CA ASP A 137 -5.23 15.07 -6.18
C ASP A 137 -4.82 13.59 -6.27
N THR A 138 -4.75 12.93 -5.11
CA THR A 138 -4.17 11.59 -4.97
C THR A 138 -4.83 10.54 -5.88
N PRO A 139 -6.17 10.42 -5.93
CA PRO A 139 -6.83 9.51 -6.87
C PRO A 139 -6.50 9.82 -8.34
N THR A 140 -6.49 11.10 -8.72
CA THR A 140 -6.14 11.53 -10.08
C THR A 140 -4.72 11.12 -10.41
N MET A 141 -3.78 11.39 -9.50
CA MET A 141 -2.39 11.04 -9.68
C MET A 141 -2.20 9.53 -9.90
N CYS A 142 -2.86 8.70 -9.10
CA CYS A 142 -2.85 7.24 -9.28
C CYS A 142 -3.44 6.77 -10.62
N ALA A 143 -4.39 7.52 -11.17
CA ALA A 143 -5.10 7.09 -12.37
C ALA A 143 -4.39 7.55 -13.65
N THR A 144 -3.86 8.77 -13.65
CA THR A 144 -3.48 9.47 -14.88
C THR A 144 -2.02 9.89 -14.92
N TYR A 145 -1.21 9.62 -13.89
CA TYR A 145 0.21 9.96 -13.93
C TYR A 145 0.92 9.34 -15.14
N LYS A 146 1.68 10.17 -15.86
CA LYS A 146 2.59 9.74 -16.92
C LYS A 146 4.04 10.10 -16.58
N ASP A 147 4.30 11.36 -16.26
CA ASP A 147 5.66 11.86 -16.00
C ASP A 147 5.65 13.16 -15.19
N ALA A 148 6.72 13.45 -14.47
CA ALA A 148 6.98 14.73 -13.82
C ALA A 148 8.46 15.08 -13.96
N LYS A 149 8.75 16.33 -14.34
CA LYS A 149 10.13 16.77 -14.62
C LYS A 149 10.37 18.23 -14.27
N TYR A 150 11.59 18.50 -13.83
CA TYR A 150 12.14 19.83 -13.71
C TYR A 150 13.00 20.16 -14.94
N PHE A 151 12.90 21.38 -15.44
CA PHE A 151 13.65 21.85 -16.60
C PHE A 151 13.93 23.36 -16.50
N ARG A 152 14.93 23.85 -17.23
CA ARG A 152 15.20 25.29 -17.35
C ARG A 152 14.42 25.86 -18.52
N SER A 153 13.86 27.05 -18.33
CA SER A 153 13.20 27.83 -19.38
C SER A 153 14.06 29.05 -19.72
N GLU A 154 14.10 29.43 -20.98
CA GLU A 154 14.77 30.67 -21.41
C GLU A 154 14.04 31.93 -20.90
N GLN A 155 12.76 31.80 -20.55
CA GLN A 155 11.92 32.91 -20.09
C GLN A 155 11.98 33.12 -18.56
N ILE A 156 12.33 32.08 -17.81
CA ILE A 156 12.42 32.10 -16.35
C ILE A 156 13.79 31.50 -16.00
N ALA A 157 14.80 32.36 -15.97
CA ALA A 157 16.20 31.94 -15.83
C ALA A 157 16.59 31.64 -14.38
N GLU A 158 15.95 32.32 -13.44
CA GLU A 158 16.24 32.22 -12.00
C GLU A 158 15.68 30.93 -11.40
N HIS A 159 14.42 30.60 -11.64
CA HIS A 159 13.83 29.34 -11.15
C HIS A 159 13.94 28.20 -12.17
N MET A 160 13.92 26.95 -11.71
CA MET A 160 13.59 25.81 -12.57
C MET A 160 12.08 25.70 -12.72
N CYS A 161 11.62 25.45 -13.94
CA CYS A 161 10.23 25.10 -14.19
C CYS A 161 9.95 23.65 -13.80
N HIS A 162 8.78 23.41 -13.21
CA HIS A 162 8.25 22.08 -12.93
C HIS A 162 7.09 21.80 -13.88
N SER A 163 7.05 20.61 -14.48
CA SER A 163 5.90 20.13 -15.25
C SER A 163 5.47 18.73 -14.80
N VAL A 164 4.16 18.51 -14.80
CA VAL A 164 3.54 17.21 -14.61
C VAL A 164 2.71 16.91 -15.84
N THR A 165 2.94 15.73 -16.42
CA THR A 165 2.17 15.23 -17.54
C THR A 165 1.20 14.17 -17.05
N LEU A 166 -0.08 14.40 -17.29
CA LEU A 166 -1.14 13.44 -17.07
C LEU A 166 -1.63 12.88 -18.40
N GLN A 167 -1.93 11.60 -18.46
CA GLN A 167 -2.47 10.94 -19.64
C GLN A 167 -3.98 10.77 -19.54
N THR A 168 -4.66 10.91 -20.67
CA THR A 168 -6.06 10.55 -20.81
C THR A 168 -6.21 9.04 -20.68
N THR A 169 -6.99 8.59 -19.70
CA THR A 169 -7.33 7.18 -19.55
C THR A 169 -8.62 6.89 -20.31
N ASP A 170 -8.52 6.53 -21.60
CA ASP A 170 -9.57 5.76 -22.29
C ASP A 170 -9.61 4.30 -21.81
N VAL A 171 -8.63 3.91 -21.00
CA VAL A 171 -8.58 2.61 -20.35
C VAL A 171 -9.69 2.58 -19.30
N GLN A 172 -10.80 1.90 -19.61
CA GLN A 172 -11.70 1.41 -18.57
C GLN A 172 -10.90 0.47 -17.67
N VAL A 173 -10.33 1.02 -16.60
CA VAL A 173 -9.77 0.23 -15.51
C VAL A 173 -10.96 -0.52 -14.92
N GLY A 174 -11.13 -1.78 -15.31
CA GLY A 174 -12.16 -2.64 -14.70
C GLY A 174 -12.03 -2.57 -13.18
N ARG A 175 -13.15 -2.68 -12.45
CA ARG A 175 -13.23 -2.53 -10.99
C ARG A 175 -12.34 -3.50 -10.17
N GLY A 176 -11.52 -4.32 -10.84
CA GLY A 176 -10.81 -5.45 -10.26
C GLY A 176 -11.81 -6.55 -9.87
N TYR A 177 -11.31 -7.57 -9.17
CA TYR A 177 -12.20 -8.51 -8.48
C TYR A 177 -12.59 -7.93 -7.12
N TRP A 178 -13.79 -8.27 -6.67
CA TRP A 178 -14.33 -7.81 -5.39
C TRP A 178 -13.46 -8.26 -4.21
N LYS A 179 -13.32 -7.37 -3.23
CA LYS A 179 -12.62 -7.63 -1.97
C LYS A 179 -13.51 -7.14 -0.85
N LEU A 180 -13.68 -7.96 0.19
CA LEU A 180 -14.48 -7.61 1.34
C LEU A 180 -13.89 -6.35 2.02
N PRO A 181 -14.67 -5.26 2.14
CA PRO A 181 -14.25 -4.08 2.88
C PRO A 181 -14.08 -4.40 4.36
N LYS A 182 -12.87 -4.18 4.90
CA LYS A 182 -12.51 -4.66 6.25
C LYS A 182 -13.32 -4.01 7.36
N GLY A 183 -13.66 -2.72 7.23
CA GLY A 183 -14.47 -2.01 8.23
C GLY A 183 -15.88 -2.59 8.40
N ILE A 184 -16.38 -3.39 7.45
CA ILE A 184 -17.63 -4.14 7.66
C ILE A 184 -17.47 -5.21 8.74
N LEU A 185 -16.27 -5.77 8.89
CA LEU A 185 -15.97 -6.77 9.93
C LEU A 185 -15.83 -6.15 11.32
N GLU A 186 -15.90 -4.83 11.46
CA GLU A 186 -15.94 -4.15 12.76
C GLU A 186 -17.38 -3.95 13.24
N ILE A 187 -18.36 -4.14 12.36
CA ILE A 187 -19.79 -3.98 12.67
C ILE A 187 -20.29 -5.24 13.42
N PRO A 188 -20.69 -5.14 14.70
CA PRO A 188 -21.05 -6.30 15.53
C PRO A 188 -22.21 -7.13 14.97
N GLU A 189 -23.21 -6.48 14.36
CA GLU A 189 -24.38 -7.15 13.79
C GLU A 189 -24.00 -8.01 12.59
N VAL A 190 -23.10 -7.49 11.74
CA VAL A 190 -22.62 -8.20 10.55
C VAL A 190 -21.75 -9.39 10.94
N THR A 191 -20.81 -9.20 11.87
CA THR A 191 -19.94 -10.27 12.34
C THR A 191 -20.72 -11.37 13.05
N SER A 192 -21.69 -11.00 13.90
CA SER A 192 -22.57 -11.96 14.58
C SER A 192 -23.38 -12.79 13.59
N ALA A 193 -23.93 -12.17 12.53
CA ALA A 193 -24.64 -12.88 11.48
C ALA A 193 -23.75 -13.88 10.73
N ILE A 194 -22.54 -13.45 10.34
CA ILE A 194 -21.56 -14.31 9.64
C ILE A 194 -21.16 -15.51 10.52
N ILE A 195 -20.85 -15.27 11.79
CA ILE A 195 -20.44 -16.32 12.73
C ILE A 195 -21.59 -17.30 12.97
N SER A 196 -22.81 -16.81 13.17
CA SER A 196 -24.00 -17.65 13.37
C SER A 196 -24.26 -18.56 12.16
N GLU A 197 -24.22 -18.01 10.95
CA GLU A 197 -24.37 -18.76 9.70
C GLU A 197 -23.24 -19.78 9.49
N ALA A 198 -22.00 -19.42 9.83
CA ALA A 198 -20.86 -20.34 9.74
C ALA A 198 -21.02 -21.53 10.70
N ARG A 199 -21.45 -21.28 11.94
CA ARG A 199 -21.73 -22.36 12.92
C ARG A 199 -22.85 -23.28 12.47
N ALA A 200 -23.93 -22.72 11.91
CA ALA A 200 -25.03 -23.50 11.35
C ALA A 200 -24.62 -24.35 10.13
N LEU A 201 -23.55 -23.97 9.42
CA LEU A 201 -23.02 -24.71 8.28
C LEU A 201 -22.32 -26.02 8.66
N VAL A 202 -21.71 -26.12 9.83
CA VAL A 202 -20.94 -27.29 10.29
C VAL A 202 -21.74 -28.59 10.20
N PRO A 203 -22.94 -28.71 10.83
CA PRO A 203 -23.73 -29.95 10.73
C PRO A 203 -24.17 -30.26 9.29
N ILE A 204 -24.38 -29.26 8.44
CA ILE A 204 -24.75 -29.45 7.03
C ILE A 204 -23.56 -30.07 6.26
N LEU A 205 -22.35 -29.57 6.49
CA LEU A 205 -21.13 -30.06 5.83
C LEU A 205 -20.81 -31.51 6.20
N LEU A 206 -21.03 -31.91 7.46
CA LEU A 206 -20.78 -33.27 7.94
C LEU A 206 -21.64 -34.32 7.20
N HIS A 207 -22.84 -33.94 6.75
CA HIS A 207 -23.77 -34.83 6.04
C HIS A 207 -23.82 -34.58 4.53
N ALA A 208 -23.02 -33.64 4.01
CA ALA A 208 -23.02 -33.28 2.62
C ALA A 208 -22.26 -34.33 1.78
N HIS A 209 -22.86 -34.78 0.69
CA HIS A 209 -22.17 -35.65 -0.30
C HIS A 209 -20.95 -34.95 -0.92
N ASN A 210 -20.99 -33.62 -1.07
CA ASN A 210 -19.85 -32.84 -1.53
C ASN A 210 -19.71 -31.56 -0.68
N PRO A 211 -18.98 -31.64 0.44
CA PRO A 211 -18.80 -30.51 1.35
C PRO A 211 -18.17 -29.28 0.66
N GLY A 212 -17.30 -29.50 -0.35
CA GLY A 212 -16.69 -28.42 -1.11
C GLY A 212 -17.69 -27.56 -1.90
N VAL A 213 -18.72 -28.17 -2.49
CA VAL A 213 -19.78 -27.43 -3.21
C VAL A 213 -20.65 -26.64 -2.24
N VAL A 214 -21.01 -27.25 -1.09
CA VAL A 214 -21.78 -26.58 -0.04
C VAL A 214 -21.02 -25.37 0.50
N TRP A 215 -19.72 -25.54 0.78
CA TRP A 215 -18.84 -24.44 1.21
C TRP A 215 -18.74 -23.32 0.18
N ALA A 216 -18.53 -23.65 -1.11
CA ALA A 216 -18.48 -22.66 -2.17
C ALA A 216 -19.81 -21.89 -2.31
N GLY A 217 -20.95 -22.59 -2.17
CA GLY A 217 -22.28 -22.00 -2.17
C GLY A 217 -22.51 -21.05 -0.99
N TRP A 218 -22.09 -21.44 0.22
CA TRP A 218 -22.15 -20.58 1.40
C TRP A 218 -21.31 -19.32 1.21
N LYS A 219 -20.04 -19.44 0.77
CA LYS A 219 -19.17 -18.27 0.49
C LYS A 219 -19.81 -17.30 -0.51
N LYS A 220 -20.49 -17.82 -1.54
CA LYS A 220 -21.21 -16.98 -2.50
C LYS A 220 -22.33 -16.17 -1.82
N ARG A 221 -23.19 -16.82 -1.03
CA ARG A 221 -24.28 -16.13 -0.30
C ARG A 221 -23.76 -15.12 0.71
N THR A 222 -22.70 -15.45 1.44
CA THR A 222 -22.07 -14.52 2.41
C THR A 222 -21.49 -13.31 1.70
N LYS A 223 -20.87 -13.49 0.53
CA LYS A 223 -20.42 -12.37 -0.31
C LYS A 223 -21.59 -11.49 -0.72
N ASP A 224 -22.65 -12.09 -1.26
CA ASP A 224 -23.84 -11.34 -1.72
C ASP A 224 -24.45 -10.52 -0.55
N PHE A 225 -24.59 -11.13 0.63
CA PHE A 225 -25.05 -10.45 1.86
C PHE A 225 -24.18 -9.23 2.21
N VAL A 226 -22.85 -9.40 2.25
CA VAL A 226 -21.93 -8.32 2.61
C VAL A 226 -21.94 -7.21 1.55
N GLU A 227 -22.03 -7.53 0.26
CA GLU A 227 -22.13 -6.55 -0.82
C GLU A 227 -23.40 -5.68 -0.68
N HIS A 228 -24.55 -6.31 -0.44
CA HIS A 228 -25.81 -5.59 -0.24
C HIS A 228 -25.79 -4.74 1.03
N TYR A 229 -25.29 -5.29 2.13
CA TYR A 229 -25.15 -4.54 3.39
C TYR A 229 -24.24 -3.33 3.20
N HIS A 230 -23.09 -3.50 2.55
CA HIS A 230 -22.15 -2.40 2.31
C HIS A 230 -22.77 -1.27 1.49
N ALA A 231 -23.46 -1.61 0.39
CA ALA A 231 -24.10 -0.64 -0.47
C ALA A 231 -25.16 0.17 0.29
N HIS A 232 -25.99 -0.52 1.08
CA HIS A 232 -27.01 0.14 1.92
C HIS A 232 -26.37 1.02 3.00
N HIS A 233 -25.32 0.53 3.66
CA HIS A 233 -24.59 1.26 4.70
C HIS A 233 -23.95 2.55 4.16
N ILE A 234 -23.29 2.48 3.00
CA ILE A 234 -22.74 3.66 2.32
C ILE A 234 -23.85 4.66 1.96
N ALA A 235 -24.94 4.19 1.36
CA ALA A 235 -26.05 5.05 0.95
C ALA A 235 -26.69 5.76 2.16
N SER A 236 -26.93 5.01 3.26
CA SER A 236 -27.50 5.55 4.49
C SER A 236 -26.58 6.60 5.14
N LYS A 237 -25.27 6.35 5.18
CA LYS A 237 -24.30 7.33 5.70
C LYS A 237 -24.21 8.58 4.83
N GLY A 238 -24.19 8.43 3.50
CA GLY A 238 -24.22 9.56 2.57
C GLY A 238 -25.46 10.44 2.74
N LEU A 239 -26.62 9.83 2.92
CA LEU A 239 -27.87 10.53 3.21
C LEU A 239 -27.82 11.29 4.55
N THR A 240 -27.14 10.73 5.56
CA THR A 240 -26.97 11.35 6.88
C THR A 240 -26.12 12.61 6.79
N VAL A 241 -25.01 12.56 6.04
CA VAL A 241 -24.17 13.75 5.77
C VAL A 241 -24.97 14.81 5.02
N GLN A 242 -25.71 14.42 3.98
CA GLN A 242 -26.52 15.35 3.18
C GLN A 242 -27.61 16.04 4.02
N ARG A 243 -28.25 15.30 4.93
CA ARG A 243 -29.23 15.87 5.87
C ARG A 243 -28.56 16.84 6.84
N ALA A 244 -27.42 16.49 7.42
CA ALA A 244 -26.69 17.38 8.31
C ALA A 244 -26.26 18.69 7.60
N GLU A 245 -25.89 18.63 6.31
CA GLU A 245 -25.60 19.83 5.52
C GLU A 245 -26.84 20.69 5.30
N GLN A 246 -28.00 20.08 5.03
CA GLN A 246 -29.27 20.80 4.91
C GLN A 246 -29.68 21.45 6.23
N ASP A 247 -29.52 20.74 7.35
CA ASP A 247 -29.81 21.25 8.70
C ASP A 247 -28.91 22.45 9.02
N TRP A 248 -27.62 22.37 8.68
CA TRP A 248 -26.68 23.49 8.85
C TRP A 248 -27.08 24.72 8.02
N VAL A 249 -27.43 24.53 6.75
CA VAL A 249 -27.90 25.63 5.88
C VAL A 249 -29.19 26.26 6.42
N SER A 250 -30.12 25.43 6.91
CA SER A 250 -31.35 25.90 7.55
C SER A 250 -31.04 26.70 8.82
N ALA A 251 -30.14 26.21 9.68
CA ALA A 251 -29.71 26.88 10.91
C ALA A 251 -29.05 28.23 10.63
N MET A 252 -28.19 28.32 9.60
CA MET A 252 -27.62 29.60 9.16
C MET A 252 -28.69 30.59 8.70
N ALA A 253 -29.70 30.12 7.95
CA ALA A 253 -30.80 30.96 7.50
C ALA A 253 -31.70 31.44 8.65
N GLN A 254 -31.92 30.60 9.67
CA GLN A 254 -32.66 30.95 10.89
C GLN A 254 -31.88 31.96 11.74
N ALA A 255 -30.57 31.76 11.91
CA ALA A 255 -29.70 32.71 12.61
C ALA A 255 -29.68 34.08 11.91
N ALA A 256 -29.66 34.13 10.57
CA ALA A 256 -29.74 35.36 9.80
C ALA A 256 -31.08 36.10 9.99
N ARG A 257 -32.16 35.38 10.33
CA ARG A 257 -33.48 35.96 10.68
C ARG A 257 -33.62 36.29 12.17
N GLY A 258 -32.60 36.01 12.99
CA GLY A 258 -32.65 36.20 14.45
C GLY A 258 -33.48 35.16 15.19
N GLU A 259 -33.87 34.06 14.53
CA GLU A 259 -34.68 32.97 15.08
C GLU A 259 -33.85 31.96 15.90
N LEU A 260 -32.52 32.00 15.74
CA LEU A 260 -31.58 31.06 16.35
C LEU A 260 -30.46 31.83 17.06
N THR A 261 -30.07 31.41 18.27
CA THR A 261 -28.97 32.06 19.01
C THR A 261 -27.60 31.62 18.47
N ALA A 262 -26.57 32.42 18.74
CA ALA A 262 -25.20 32.10 18.34
C ALA A 262 -24.72 30.74 18.90
N ASP A 263 -25.07 30.43 20.14
CA ASP A 263 -24.73 29.16 20.78
C ASP A 263 -25.40 27.96 20.09
N GLN A 264 -26.66 28.11 19.68
CA GLN A 264 -27.39 27.07 18.94
C GLN A 264 -26.79 26.84 17.55
N LEU A 265 -26.31 27.91 16.89
CA LEU A 265 -25.64 27.81 15.60
C LEU A 265 -24.30 27.05 15.73
N VAL A 266 -23.54 27.31 16.80
CA VAL A 266 -22.30 26.57 17.08
C VAL A 266 -22.58 25.09 17.27
N VAL A 267 -23.65 24.72 17.99
CA VAL A 267 -24.03 23.31 18.19
C VAL A 267 -24.33 22.60 16.86
N GLU A 268 -25.11 23.21 15.97
CA GLU A 268 -25.40 22.62 14.65
C GLU A 268 -24.13 22.53 13.78
N ARG A 269 -23.22 23.50 13.89
CA ARG A 269 -21.91 23.44 13.23
C ARG A 269 -21.08 22.27 13.72
N THR A 270 -20.95 22.11 15.05
CA THR A 270 -20.18 21.00 15.65
C THR A 270 -20.77 19.65 15.29
N LYS A 271 -22.11 19.56 15.21
CA LYS A 271 -22.81 18.35 14.76
C LYS A 271 -22.47 18.02 13.30
N LEU A 272 -22.53 18.99 12.39
CA LEU A 272 -22.09 18.80 11.00
C LEU A 272 -20.62 18.38 10.91
N GLU A 273 -19.74 19.06 11.64
CA GLU A 273 -18.30 18.78 11.65
C GLU A 273 -18.00 17.38 12.17
N SER A 274 -18.69 16.92 13.23
CA SER A 274 -18.56 15.56 13.77
C SER A 274 -19.03 14.49 12.78
N ILE A 275 -20.18 14.67 12.12
CA ILE A 275 -20.70 13.74 11.11
C ILE A 275 -19.79 13.70 9.88
N LYS A 276 -19.29 14.86 9.43
CA LYS A 276 -18.29 14.94 8.35
C LYS A 276 -16.96 14.33 8.75
N LEU A 277 -16.56 14.44 10.01
CA LEU A 277 -15.34 13.82 10.53
C LEU A 277 -15.48 12.30 10.54
N GLU A 278 -16.59 11.74 11.07
CA GLU A 278 -16.87 10.30 11.04
C GLU A 278 -16.95 9.74 9.62
N TRP A 279 -17.53 10.49 8.68
CA TRP A 279 -17.56 10.12 7.27
C TRP A 279 -16.16 10.14 6.63
N ARG A 280 -15.35 11.15 6.95
CA ARG A 280 -13.95 11.26 6.51
C ARG A 280 -13.08 10.16 7.12
N GLN A 281 -13.25 9.85 8.40
CA GLN A 281 -12.62 8.73 9.09
C GLN A 281 -12.92 7.44 8.34
N HIS A 282 -14.19 7.13 8.04
CA HIS A 282 -14.53 5.90 7.29
C HIS A 282 -13.86 5.78 5.91
N GLN A 283 -13.54 6.90 5.23
CA GLN A 283 -12.75 6.89 3.99
C GLN A 283 -11.23 6.82 4.23
N ASN A 284 -10.75 7.34 5.36
CA ASN A 284 -9.34 7.45 5.76
C ASN A 284 -8.84 6.27 6.62
N ASP A 285 -9.72 5.42 7.15
CA ASP A 285 -9.44 4.36 8.16
C ASP A 285 -8.59 3.17 7.65
N VAL A 286 -8.06 3.24 6.44
CA VAL A 286 -7.03 2.27 6.01
C VAL A 286 -5.63 2.73 6.43
N SER A 287 -5.44 4.02 6.71
CA SER A 287 -4.14 4.60 7.04
C SER A 287 -4.10 5.12 8.49
N PHE A 288 -4.98 6.05 8.87
CA PHE A 288 -4.76 6.89 10.05
C PHE A 288 -4.76 6.13 11.40
N ASP A 289 -5.80 5.37 11.71
CA ASP A 289 -5.91 4.67 13.02
C ASP A 289 -4.89 3.55 13.21
N PHE A 290 -4.49 2.87 12.13
CA PHE A 290 -3.37 1.93 12.14
C PHE A 290 -2.05 2.64 12.43
N TYR A 291 -1.84 3.84 11.89
CA TYR A 291 -0.65 4.62 12.19
C TYR A 291 -0.67 5.10 13.64
N THR A 292 -1.68 5.82 14.10
CA THR A 292 -1.72 6.36 15.48
C THR A 292 -1.55 5.26 16.54
N SER A 293 -2.21 4.11 16.36
CA SER A 293 -2.15 2.99 17.32
C SER A 293 -0.83 2.20 17.30
N ASN A 294 -0.07 2.23 16.21
CA ASN A 294 1.15 1.43 16.04
C ASN A 294 2.45 2.24 15.91
N SER A 295 2.36 3.55 15.69
CA SER A 295 3.49 4.48 15.53
C SER A 295 3.87 5.26 16.79
N GLU A 296 3.06 5.16 17.86
CA GLU A 296 3.37 5.71 19.18
C GLU A 296 3.88 4.65 20.18
N VAL A 297 4.04 3.41 19.74
CA VAL A 297 4.54 2.28 20.55
C VAL A 297 5.67 1.56 19.83
N SER A 298 6.71 1.16 20.57
CA SER A 298 7.93 0.49 20.07
C SER A 298 7.63 -0.91 19.52
N THR A 299 7.03 -0.96 18.32
CA THR A 299 6.62 -2.18 17.61
C THR A 299 7.41 -2.34 16.31
N SER A 300 7.36 -3.53 15.69
CA SER A 300 7.96 -3.74 14.35
C SER A 300 7.38 -2.83 13.27
N HIS A 301 6.20 -2.25 13.51
CA HIS A 301 5.58 -1.22 12.67
C HIS A 301 6.29 0.14 12.82
N PHE A 302 6.61 0.58 14.05
CA PHE A 302 7.39 1.79 14.33
C PHE A 302 8.75 1.82 13.61
N PHE A 303 9.44 0.68 13.56
CA PHE A 303 10.74 0.56 12.88
C PHE A 303 10.63 0.23 11.38
N ARG A 304 9.41 0.11 10.85
CA ARG A 304 9.20 -0.17 9.43
C ARG A 304 9.56 1.10 8.65
N ARG A 305 10.32 0.95 7.57
CA ARG A 305 10.44 2.04 6.58
C ARG A 305 9.04 2.51 6.20
N PRO A 306 8.78 3.83 6.11
CA PRO A 306 7.56 4.34 5.50
C PRO A 306 7.34 3.56 4.23
N GLN A 307 6.14 2.97 4.07
CA GLN A 307 5.80 2.45 2.77
C GLN A 307 5.95 3.67 1.85
N GLU A 308 6.87 3.59 0.88
CA GLU A 308 6.66 4.30 -0.37
C GLU A 308 5.22 3.94 -0.71
N THR A 309 4.28 4.86 -0.52
CA THR A 309 2.89 4.61 -0.87
C THR A 309 3.00 4.22 -2.33
N VAL A 310 2.78 2.94 -2.65
CA VAL A 310 3.00 2.45 -4.00
C VAL A 310 1.77 2.91 -4.75
N TYR A 311 1.75 4.19 -5.11
CA TYR A 311 0.72 4.76 -5.94
C TYR A 311 0.67 3.91 -7.20
N LYS A 312 -0.53 3.52 -7.59
CA LYS A 312 -0.71 2.72 -8.78
C LYS A 312 -0.19 3.57 -9.93
N VAL A 313 0.91 3.17 -10.55
CA VAL A 313 1.38 3.81 -11.78
C VAL A 313 0.82 2.99 -12.92
N PRO A 314 -0.04 3.56 -13.78
CA PRO A 314 -0.55 2.85 -14.93
C PRO A 314 0.61 2.46 -15.87
N ILE A 315 0.54 1.25 -16.42
CA ILE A 315 1.47 0.81 -17.45
C ILE A 315 0.96 1.40 -18.77
N ALA A 316 1.55 2.51 -19.19
CA ALA A 316 1.08 3.33 -20.31
C ALA A 316 1.55 2.82 -21.68
N THR A 317 2.69 2.12 -21.71
CA THR A 317 3.31 1.63 -22.94
C THR A 317 3.95 0.27 -22.72
N VAL A 318 4.21 -0.44 -23.80
CA VAL A 318 4.99 -1.68 -23.80
C VAL A 318 5.95 -1.70 -24.98
N THR A 319 7.16 -2.22 -24.76
CA THR A 319 8.07 -2.57 -25.86
C THR A 319 7.74 -3.99 -26.32
N THR A 320 7.24 -4.11 -27.55
CA THR A 320 6.89 -5.40 -28.16
C THR A 320 8.15 -6.16 -28.59
N GLY A 321 8.02 -7.46 -28.88
CA GLY A 321 9.17 -8.33 -29.17
C GLY A 321 9.98 -7.96 -30.41
N ASP A 322 9.41 -7.14 -31.30
CA ASP A 322 10.03 -6.53 -32.48
C ASP A 322 10.74 -5.20 -32.18
N GLY A 323 10.76 -4.76 -30.92
CA GLY A 323 11.40 -3.51 -30.48
C GLY A 323 10.52 -2.25 -30.63
N ARG A 324 9.29 -2.38 -31.16
CA ARG A 324 8.34 -1.26 -31.28
C ARG A 324 7.77 -0.89 -29.91
N VAL A 325 7.57 0.40 -29.65
CA VAL A 325 6.83 0.86 -28.46
C VAL A 325 5.36 1.06 -28.83
N SER A 326 4.45 0.37 -28.14
CA SER A 326 3.01 0.52 -28.30
C SER A 326 2.38 1.09 -27.03
N SER A 327 1.45 2.04 -27.20
CA SER A 327 0.56 2.55 -26.14
C SER A 327 -0.83 1.92 -26.20
N HIS A 328 -1.07 0.97 -27.11
CA HIS A 328 -2.40 0.37 -27.27
C HIS A 328 -2.71 -0.61 -26.12
N PRO A 329 -3.86 -0.49 -25.43
CA PRO A 329 -4.14 -1.30 -24.24
C PRO A 329 -4.09 -2.82 -24.46
N GLN A 330 -4.50 -3.29 -25.64
CA GLN A 330 -4.46 -4.72 -25.98
C GLN A 330 -3.01 -5.23 -26.13
N ASP A 331 -2.13 -4.43 -26.72
CA ASP A 331 -0.72 -4.80 -26.90
C ASP A 331 -0.03 -4.90 -25.54
N ILE A 332 -0.31 -3.95 -24.65
CA ILE A 332 0.17 -3.94 -23.27
C ILE A 332 -0.33 -5.20 -22.55
N HIS A 333 -1.64 -5.48 -22.60
CA HIS A 333 -2.20 -6.67 -21.97
C HIS A 333 -1.55 -7.96 -22.49
N GLN A 334 -1.45 -8.12 -23.81
CA GLN A 334 -0.94 -9.33 -24.44
C GLN A 334 0.54 -9.57 -24.11
N ALA A 335 1.38 -8.53 -24.14
CA ALA A 335 2.80 -8.64 -23.83
C ALA A 335 3.03 -9.06 -22.37
N PHE A 336 2.33 -8.43 -21.43
CA PHE A 336 2.41 -8.80 -20.01
C PHE A 336 1.83 -10.19 -19.74
N HIS A 337 0.69 -10.53 -20.33
CA HIS A 337 0.07 -11.85 -20.23
C HIS A 337 1.01 -12.94 -20.76
N THR A 338 1.58 -12.74 -21.94
CA THR A 338 2.52 -13.70 -22.57
C THR A 338 3.75 -13.94 -21.70
N ARG A 339 4.37 -12.85 -21.21
CA ARG A 339 5.57 -12.93 -20.36
C ARG A 339 5.32 -13.70 -19.07
N TRP A 340 4.23 -13.41 -18.37
CA TRP A 340 3.98 -14.04 -17.08
C TRP A 340 3.34 -15.41 -17.21
N SER A 341 2.56 -15.67 -18.25
CA SER A 341 2.07 -17.01 -18.55
C SER A 341 3.22 -17.98 -18.80
N SER A 342 4.26 -17.59 -19.55
CA SER A 342 5.41 -18.48 -19.81
C SER A 342 6.27 -18.79 -18.57
N ILE A 343 6.15 -17.99 -17.51
CA ILE A 343 6.86 -18.20 -16.24
C ILE A 343 6.00 -18.95 -15.23
N MET A 344 4.71 -18.59 -15.15
CA MET A 344 3.80 -19.03 -14.10
C MET A 344 3.00 -20.28 -14.49
N CYS A 345 2.86 -20.55 -15.78
CA CYS A 345 2.35 -21.82 -16.26
C CYS A 345 3.56 -22.71 -16.52
N GLU A 346 3.58 -23.88 -15.89
CA GLU A 346 4.46 -24.95 -16.35
C GLU A 346 4.02 -25.31 -17.78
N GLY A 347 4.91 -25.13 -18.76
CA GLY A 347 4.90 -26.09 -19.87
C GLY A 347 5.25 -27.44 -19.26
N ASP A 348 4.67 -28.53 -19.77
CA ASP A 348 4.99 -29.90 -19.34
C ASP A 348 6.51 -30.12 -19.42
N ALA A 349 7.22 -29.79 -18.34
CA ALA A 349 8.64 -30.04 -18.26
C ALA A 349 8.75 -31.55 -18.19
N ALA A 350 9.21 -32.16 -19.28
CA ALA A 350 9.46 -33.59 -19.31
C ALA A 350 10.23 -33.93 -18.04
N PRO A 351 9.72 -34.85 -17.19
CA PRO A 351 10.29 -35.08 -15.88
C PRO A 351 11.80 -35.35 -16.05
N PRO A 352 12.66 -34.75 -15.21
CA PRO A 352 14.09 -34.91 -15.35
C PRO A 352 14.44 -36.39 -15.46
N ASN A 353 15.38 -36.72 -16.35
CA ASN A 353 15.76 -38.09 -16.66
C ASN A 353 15.80 -38.95 -15.39
N ARG A 354 15.08 -40.08 -15.39
CA ARG A 354 14.92 -40.97 -14.23
C ARG A 354 16.27 -41.33 -13.58
N ALA A 355 17.33 -41.48 -14.37
CA ALA A 355 18.68 -41.75 -13.89
C ALA A 355 19.26 -40.56 -13.11
N ALA A 356 19.15 -39.34 -13.63
CA ALA A 356 19.60 -38.12 -12.95
C ALA A 356 18.82 -37.88 -11.65
N ARG A 357 17.49 -38.07 -11.67
CA ARG A 357 16.65 -37.99 -10.45
C ARG A 357 17.09 -39.01 -9.40
N ARG A 358 17.34 -40.26 -9.82
CA ARG A 358 17.81 -41.32 -8.91
C ARG A 358 19.20 -41.03 -8.37
N GLN A 359 20.10 -40.49 -9.19
CA GLN A 359 21.44 -40.07 -8.76
C GLN A 359 21.36 -38.98 -7.70
N PHE A 360 20.49 -37.99 -7.85
CA PHE A 360 20.25 -36.95 -6.83
C PHE A 360 19.66 -37.54 -5.55
N LEU A 361 18.57 -38.30 -5.64
CA LEU A 361 17.90 -38.88 -4.46
C LEU A 361 18.79 -39.86 -3.67
N ARG A 362 19.77 -40.51 -4.33
CA ARG A 362 20.79 -41.35 -3.66
C ARG A 362 21.73 -40.55 -2.75
N ARG A 363 21.89 -39.24 -2.97
CA ARG A 363 22.72 -38.38 -2.11
C ARG A 363 22.03 -38.06 -0.78
N LEU A 364 20.69 -38.08 -0.75
CA LEU A 364 19.95 -37.95 0.48
C LEU A 364 20.18 -39.22 1.31
N LYS A 365 20.91 -39.12 2.41
CA LYS A 365 21.20 -40.26 3.32
C LYS A 365 20.18 -40.39 4.44
N THR A 366 19.61 -39.26 4.88
CA THR A 366 18.59 -39.22 5.93
C THR A 366 17.22 -39.61 5.39
N ARG A 367 16.45 -40.37 6.17
CA ARG A 367 15.09 -40.79 5.85
C ARG A 367 14.21 -40.53 7.07
N LEU A 368 12.93 -40.30 6.81
CA LEU A 368 11.91 -40.30 7.86
C LEU A 368 11.85 -41.70 8.49
N THR A 369 11.66 -41.76 9.81
CA THR A 369 11.24 -43.01 10.46
C THR A 369 9.80 -43.34 10.07
N GLU A 370 9.35 -44.56 10.35
CA GLU A 370 7.96 -44.93 10.05
C GLU A 370 6.98 -44.13 10.89
N GLU A 371 7.31 -43.84 12.15
CA GLU A 371 6.51 -43.01 13.04
C GLU A 371 6.37 -41.58 12.49
N GLN A 372 7.48 -40.97 12.05
CA GLN A 372 7.46 -39.62 11.46
C GLN A 372 6.67 -39.57 10.14
N ARG A 373 6.72 -40.64 9.33
CA ARG A 373 5.90 -40.74 8.13
C ARG A 373 4.43 -40.82 8.50
N SER A 374 4.08 -41.71 9.42
CA SER A 374 2.70 -41.90 9.89
C SER A 374 2.12 -40.59 10.43
N GLU A 375 2.90 -39.85 11.24
CA GLU A 375 2.50 -38.55 11.78
C GLU A 375 2.23 -37.50 10.68
N LEU A 376 3.09 -37.44 9.65
CA LEU A 376 2.91 -36.52 8.53
C LEU A 376 1.69 -36.85 7.66
N GLU A 377 1.35 -38.13 7.57
CA GLU A 377 0.25 -38.66 6.73
C GLU A 377 -1.12 -38.61 7.42
N GLU A 378 -1.20 -38.27 8.71
CA GLU A 378 -2.48 -38.15 9.41
C GLU A 378 -3.42 -37.13 8.73
N PRO A 379 -4.75 -37.29 8.81
CA PRO A 379 -5.67 -36.26 8.35
C PRO A 379 -5.43 -34.92 9.04
N ILE A 380 -5.67 -33.81 8.33
CA ILE A 380 -5.55 -32.46 8.90
C ILE A 380 -6.67 -32.23 9.90
N ILE A 381 -6.31 -31.88 11.13
CA ILE A 381 -7.28 -31.69 12.21
C ILE A 381 -7.75 -30.23 12.30
N PRO A 382 -8.96 -29.96 12.83
CA PRO A 382 -9.51 -28.60 12.95
C PRO A 382 -8.58 -27.60 13.63
N SER A 383 -7.89 -28.01 14.70
CA SER A 383 -7.02 -27.14 15.50
C SER A 383 -5.78 -26.66 14.74
N GLU A 384 -5.26 -27.46 13.80
CA GLU A 384 -4.14 -27.06 12.93
C GLU A 384 -4.56 -25.92 12.00
N LEU A 385 -5.76 -26.01 11.43
CA LEU A 385 -6.31 -24.99 10.55
C LEU A 385 -6.71 -23.73 11.32
N ALA A 386 -7.32 -23.88 12.50
CA ALA A 386 -7.64 -22.76 13.39
C ALA A 386 -6.37 -21.99 13.80
N SER A 387 -5.31 -22.70 14.19
CA SER A 387 -4.00 -22.10 14.50
C SER A 387 -3.37 -21.43 13.28
N ALA A 388 -3.44 -22.06 12.11
CA ALA A 388 -2.94 -21.50 10.86
C ALA A 388 -3.65 -20.18 10.51
N ILE A 389 -4.97 -20.10 10.69
CA ILE A 389 -5.79 -18.89 10.49
C ILE A 389 -5.42 -17.82 11.51
N LYS A 390 -5.39 -18.17 12.81
CA LYS A 390 -5.13 -17.25 13.92
C LYS A 390 -3.81 -16.50 13.78
N THR A 391 -2.78 -17.17 13.27
CA THR A 391 -1.43 -16.58 13.12
C THR A 391 -1.23 -15.78 11.83
N MET A 392 -2.24 -15.69 10.95
CA MET A 392 -2.15 -14.86 9.75
C MET A 392 -2.21 -13.37 10.10
N ALA A 393 -1.50 -12.54 9.33
CA ALA A 393 -1.70 -11.10 9.42
C ALA A 393 -3.10 -10.74 8.88
N PRO A 394 -3.98 -10.12 9.70
CA PRO A 394 -5.41 -9.89 9.36
C PRO A 394 -5.57 -9.07 8.07
N ASN A 395 -4.65 -8.14 7.87
CA ASN A 395 -4.72 -7.11 6.85
C ASN A 395 -4.18 -7.50 5.47
N LYS A 396 -3.84 -8.77 5.23
CA LYS A 396 -3.31 -9.24 3.93
C LYS A 396 -4.38 -9.32 2.85
N ALA A 397 -3.93 -9.20 1.60
CA ALA A 397 -4.82 -9.23 0.44
C ALA A 397 -5.49 -10.62 0.26
N PRO A 398 -6.79 -10.64 -0.07
CA PRO A 398 -7.54 -11.86 -0.37
C PRO A 398 -7.18 -12.43 -1.74
N GLY A 399 -7.65 -13.65 -2.03
CA GLY A 399 -7.68 -14.20 -3.38
C GLY A 399 -8.88 -13.68 -4.18
N MET A 400 -9.15 -14.27 -5.35
CA MET A 400 -10.26 -13.87 -6.22
C MET A 400 -11.65 -14.00 -5.60
N ASP A 401 -11.79 -14.76 -4.51
CA ASP A 401 -13.03 -14.88 -3.74
C ASP A 401 -13.28 -13.68 -2.81
N GLY A 402 -12.28 -12.82 -2.61
CA GLY A 402 -12.42 -11.53 -1.92
C GLY A 402 -12.39 -11.60 -0.40
N PHE A 403 -12.32 -12.79 0.21
CA PHE A 403 -12.30 -12.96 1.67
C PHE A 403 -10.89 -12.83 2.27
N PRO A 404 -10.60 -11.80 3.09
CA PRO A 404 -9.29 -11.59 3.71
C PRO A 404 -9.10 -12.49 4.94
N PRO A 405 -7.87 -12.61 5.49
CA PRO A 405 -7.65 -13.37 6.72
C PRO A 405 -8.52 -12.93 7.89
N ALA A 406 -8.77 -11.62 8.04
CA ALA A 406 -9.65 -11.08 9.07
C ALA A 406 -11.06 -11.71 9.07
N PHE A 407 -11.60 -12.10 7.91
CA PHE A 407 -12.89 -12.77 7.81
C PHE A 407 -12.88 -14.15 8.47
N PHE A 408 -11.83 -14.94 8.23
CA PHE A 408 -11.69 -16.27 8.84
C PHE A 408 -11.31 -16.18 10.33
N GLN A 409 -10.74 -15.05 10.75
CA GLN A 409 -10.36 -14.81 12.14
C GLN A 409 -11.54 -14.42 13.04
N LEU A 410 -12.71 -14.12 12.47
CA LEU A 410 -13.94 -13.87 13.23
C LEU A 410 -14.27 -15.02 14.20
N ASP A 411 -14.08 -16.27 13.76
CA ASP A 411 -14.25 -17.47 14.57
C ASP A 411 -13.29 -18.56 14.06
N CYS A 412 -12.04 -18.51 14.52
CA CYS A 412 -10.97 -19.38 14.02
C CYS A 412 -11.30 -20.88 14.18
N ASP A 413 -11.98 -21.25 15.27
CA ASP A 413 -12.30 -22.64 15.58
C ASP A 413 -13.40 -23.15 14.65
N THR A 414 -14.45 -22.36 14.44
CA THR A 414 -15.54 -22.70 13.51
C THR A 414 -15.01 -22.81 12.09
N PHE A 415 -14.24 -21.82 11.60
CA PHE A 415 -13.68 -21.88 10.26
C PHE A 415 -12.61 -22.98 10.10
N GLY A 416 -11.83 -23.26 11.15
CA GLY A 416 -10.90 -24.39 11.17
C GLY A 416 -11.61 -25.73 10.99
N HIS A 417 -12.74 -25.92 11.69
CA HIS A 417 -13.58 -27.12 11.56
C HIS A 417 -14.26 -27.23 10.20
N ILE A 418 -14.84 -26.14 9.68
CA ILE A 418 -15.41 -26.12 8.32
C ILE A 418 -14.36 -26.54 7.29
N LEU A 419 -13.18 -25.92 7.35
CA LEU A 419 -12.11 -26.19 6.40
C LEU A 419 -11.53 -27.60 6.53
N SER A 420 -11.50 -28.20 7.72
CA SER A 420 -11.03 -29.58 7.89
C SER A 420 -11.96 -30.57 7.17
N ILE A 421 -13.28 -30.40 7.29
CA ILE A 421 -14.28 -31.23 6.59
C ILE A 421 -14.12 -31.07 5.07
N VAL A 422 -14.01 -29.82 4.62
CA VAL A 422 -13.89 -29.48 3.19
C VAL A 422 -12.60 -30.03 2.59
N PHE A 423 -11.46 -29.90 3.28
CA PHE A 423 -10.18 -30.37 2.78
C PHE A 423 -10.01 -31.88 2.90
N ALA A 424 -10.56 -32.55 3.91
CA ALA A 424 -10.53 -34.01 3.99
C ALA A 424 -11.11 -34.64 2.71
N TYR A 425 -12.31 -34.20 2.30
CA TYR A 425 -12.95 -34.66 1.07
C TYR A 425 -12.14 -34.34 -0.21
N GLN A 426 -11.49 -33.18 -0.27
CA GLN A 426 -10.73 -32.76 -1.46
C GLN A 426 -9.39 -33.47 -1.59
N LEU A 427 -8.69 -33.67 -0.46
CA LEU A 427 -7.40 -34.32 -0.40
C LEU A 427 -7.53 -35.82 -0.70
N GLU A 428 -8.57 -36.47 -0.21
CA GLU A 428 -8.89 -37.87 -0.56
C GLU A 428 -9.06 -38.06 -2.07
N ARG A 429 -9.72 -37.11 -2.75
CA ARG A 429 -9.91 -37.12 -4.21
C ARG A 429 -8.69 -36.60 -4.99
N GLY A 430 -7.68 -36.09 -4.32
CA GLY A 430 -6.49 -35.48 -4.92
C GLY A 430 -6.77 -34.18 -5.70
N VAL A 431 -7.90 -33.50 -5.47
CA VAL A 431 -8.29 -32.31 -6.24
C VAL A 431 -9.02 -31.25 -5.42
N LEU A 432 -8.44 -30.04 -5.39
CA LEU A 432 -9.07 -28.85 -4.82
C LEU A 432 -10.15 -28.27 -5.76
N LEU A 433 -11.06 -27.45 -5.23
CA LEU A 433 -12.09 -26.76 -6.01
C LEU A 433 -11.48 -25.86 -7.09
N GLY A 434 -12.22 -25.64 -8.17
CA GLY A 434 -11.80 -24.69 -9.22
C GLY A 434 -11.56 -23.27 -8.68
N SER A 435 -12.34 -22.82 -7.70
CA SER A 435 -12.11 -21.53 -7.01
C SER A 435 -10.81 -21.50 -6.21
N GLN A 436 -10.41 -22.61 -5.60
CA GLN A 436 -9.19 -22.75 -4.80
C GLN A 436 -7.92 -22.81 -5.65
N ARG A 437 -8.03 -23.26 -6.91
CA ARG A 437 -6.92 -23.37 -7.86
C ARG A 437 -6.73 -22.14 -8.75
N ARG A 438 -7.51 -21.08 -8.53
CA ARG A 438 -7.38 -19.81 -9.25
C ARG A 438 -6.71 -18.77 -8.38
N SER A 439 -5.84 -17.95 -8.98
CA SER A 439 -5.18 -16.83 -8.31
C SER A 439 -5.29 -15.56 -9.14
N ALA A 440 -5.32 -14.41 -8.47
CA ALA A 440 -5.15 -13.13 -9.15
C ALA A 440 -3.67 -12.77 -9.14
N VAL A 441 -3.08 -12.49 -10.30
CA VAL A 441 -1.70 -12.02 -10.39
C VAL A 441 -1.67 -10.51 -10.34
N THR A 442 -1.00 -9.93 -9.34
CA THR A 442 -0.68 -8.50 -9.30
C THR A 442 0.79 -8.29 -9.60
N LEU A 443 1.11 -7.24 -10.36
CA LEU A 443 2.48 -6.95 -10.79
C LEU A 443 3.06 -5.82 -9.94
N LEU A 444 4.23 -6.07 -9.35
CA LEU A 444 4.98 -5.09 -8.57
C LEU A 444 6.21 -4.64 -9.36
N PHE A 445 6.29 -3.35 -9.69
CA PHE A 445 7.44 -2.80 -10.39
C PHE A 445 8.72 -2.94 -9.53
N LYS A 446 9.82 -3.43 -10.14
CA LYS A 446 11.11 -3.63 -9.44
C LYS A 446 12.17 -2.59 -9.78
N GLY A 447 11.95 -1.74 -10.79
CA GLY A 447 12.93 -0.78 -11.32
C GLY A 447 13.25 -1.03 -12.81
N GLY A 448 13.81 -0.01 -13.48
CA GLY A 448 14.12 -0.02 -14.92
C GLY A 448 13.07 0.69 -15.78
N GLU A 449 13.04 0.44 -17.08
CA GLU A 449 12.00 1.00 -17.97
C GLU A 449 10.64 0.35 -17.70
N ARG A 450 9.59 1.16 -17.49
CA ARG A 450 8.25 0.69 -17.14
C ARG A 450 7.51 -0.02 -18.28
N ASN A 451 7.94 0.19 -19.52
CA ASN A 451 7.42 -0.45 -20.73
C ASN A 451 7.94 -1.88 -20.93
N ASN A 452 8.85 -2.37 -20.06
CA ASN A 452 9.37 -3.72 -20.14
C ASN A 452 8.70 -4.64 -19.10
N PRO A 453 7.95 -5.67 -19.52
CA PRO A 453 7.31 -6.61 -18.60
C PRO A 453 8.29 -7.33 -17.64
N GLY A 454 9.55 -7.50 -18.04
CA GLY A 454 10.61 -8.09 -17.22
C GLY A 454 11.04 -7.24 -16.01
N HIS A 455 10.61 -5.98 -15.97
CA HIS A 455 10.83 -5.04 -14.86
C HIS A 455 9.75 -5.08 -13.78
N TYR A 456 8.90 -6.12 -13.79
CA TYR A 456 7.88 -6.34 -12.77
C TYR A 456 8.10 -7.69 -12.06
N ARG A 457 7.53 -7.85 -10.86
CA ARG A 457 7.48 -9.10 -10.10
C ARG A 457 6.02 -9.52 -9.97
N PRO A 458 5.66 -10.77 -10.32
CA PRO A 458 4.31 -11.26 -10.15
C PRO A 458 4.10 -11.66 -8.69
N ILE A 459 2.95 -11.28 -8.14
CA ILE A 459 2.49 -11.72 -6.82
C ILE A 459 1.15 -12.43 -7.03
N SER A 460 1.14 -13.73 -6.77
CA SER A 460 -0.06 -14.56 -6.86
C SER A 460 -0.91 -14.44 -5.60
N LEU A 461 -2.09 -13.85 -5.74
CA LEU A 461 -3.08 -13.74 -4.68
C LEU A 461 -3.99 -14.96 -4.72
N ILE A 462 -3.61 -15.98 -3.94
CA ILE A 462 -4.40 -17.21 -3.77
C ILE A 462 -5.45 -17.06 -2.65
N PRO A 463 -6.55 -17.83 -2.69
CA PRO A 463 -7.57 -17.84 -1.64
C PRO A 463 -6.97 -18.13 -0.25
N VAL A 464 -7.49 -17.44 0.78
CA VAL A 464 -6.95 -17.54 2.14
C VAL A 464 -7.11 -18.93 2.73
N GLU A 465 -8.20 -19.63 2.42
CA GLU A 465 -8.41 -21.02 2.82
C GLU A 465 -7.27 -21.95 2.36
N VAL A 466 -6.75 -21.74 1.15
CA VAL A 466 -5.61 -22.51 0.62
C VAL A 466 -4.32 -22.12 1.33
N LYS A 467 -4.14 -20.83 1.69
CA LYS A 467 -3.03 -20.40 2.54
C LYS A 467 -3.08 -21.06 3.91
N ALA A 468 -4.27 -21.25 4.49
CA ALA A 468 -4.45 -21.92 5.78
C ALA A 468 -4.00 -23.38 5.69
N LEU A 469 -4.43 -24.09 4.64
CA LEU A 469 -3.98 -25.44 4.33
C LEU A 469 -2.45 -25.54 4.18
N SER A 470 -1.85 -24.73 3.30
CA SER A 470 -0.40 -24.74 3.09
C SER A 470 0.38 -24.42 4.37
N ARG A 471 -0.15 -23.52 5.20
CA ARG A 471 0.47 -23.11 6.45
C ARG A 471 0.37 -24.22 7.50
N ALA A 472 -0.77 -24.92 7.61
CA ALA A 472 -0.91 -26.11 8.47
C ALA A 472 0.11 -27.19 8.07
N LEU A 473 0.19 -27.53 6.78
CA LEU A 473 1.18 -28.49 6.26
C LEU A 473 2.63 -28.04 6.53
N THR A 474 2.91 -26.74 6.39
CA THR A 474 4.24 -26.19 6.71
C THR A 474 4.58 -26.35 8.19
N HIS A 475 3.60 -26.20 9.10
CA HIS A 475 3.83 -26.41 10.53
C HIS A 475 4.18 -27.85 10.85
N ARG A 476 3.50 -28.83 10.22
CA ARG A 476 3.88 -30.24 10.32
C ARG A 476 5.32 -30.47 9.86
N LEU A 477 5.65 -30.03 8.64
CA LEU A 477 7.00 -30.18 8.10
C LEU A 477 8.08 -29.51 8.96
N ARG A 478 7.76 -28.37 9.59
CA ARG A 478 8.71 -27.63 10.45
C ARG A 478 9.18 -28.45 11.65
N THR A 479 8.37 -29.38 12.16
CA THR A 479 8.76 -30.24 13.29
C THR A 479 9.82 -31.27 12.89
N ILE A 480 9.83 -31.67 11.62
CA ILE A 480 10.65 -32.78 11.11
C ILE A 480 11.86 -32.30 10.29
N ILE A 481 11.75 -31.19 9.56
CA ILE A 481 12.83 -30.63 8.73
C ILE A 481 14.18 -30.53 9.50
N PRO A 482 14.24 -30.03 10.75
CA PRO A 482 15.48 -29.95 11.51
C PRO A 482 16.12 -31.31 11.82
N LEU A 483 15.32 -32.37 11.92
CA LEU A 483 15.79 -33.74 12.16
C LEU A 483 16.36 -34.37 10.89
N LEU A 484 15.93 -33.89 9.73
CA LEU A 484 16.37 -34.40 8.43
C LEU A 484 17.59 -33.67 7.86
N ILE A 485 17.80 -32.41 8.25
CA ILE A 485 18.74 -31.49 7.61
C ILE A 485 19.71 -30.93 8.64
N HIS A 486 21.00 -31.30 8.55
CA HIS A 486 22.07 -30.47 9.12
C HIS A 486 22.24 -29.21 8.22
N PRO A 487 21.96 -27.99 8.71
CA PRO A 487 21.73 -26.81 7.87
C PRO A 487 22.88 -26.41 6.93
N PHE A 488 24.12 -26.76 7.29
CA PHE A 488 25.31 -26.36 6.53
C PHE A 488 25.71 -27.36 5.44
N GLU A 489 25.58 -28.67 5.69
CA GLU A 489 25.96 -29.70 4.71
C GLU A 489 25.05 -29.69 3.48
N LEU A 490 23.74 -29.47 3.68
CA LEU A 490 22.78 -29.44 2.56
C LEU A 490 22.94 -28.19 1.67
N VAL A 491 23.34 -27.05 2.23
CA VAL A 491 23.60 -25.83 1.46
C VAL A 491 24.79 -26.04 0.53
N ASP A 492 25.86 -26.66 1.04
CA ASP A 492 27.04 -26.99 0.25
C ASP A 492 26.72 -28.05 -0.83
N ASP A 493 25.93 -29.09 -0.51
CA ASP A 493 25.47 -30.10 -1.46
C ASP A 493 24.52 -29.52 -2.54
N PHE A 494 23.58 -28.66 -2.14
CA PHE A 494 22.69 -27.96 -3.06
C PHE A 494 23.46 -27.03 -3.99
N CYS A 495 24.43 -26.28 -3.48
CA CYS A 495 25.32 -25.44 -4.27
C CYS A 495 26.13 -26.28 -5.29
N ALA A 496 26.63 -27.45 -4.88
CA ALA A 496 27.39 -28.34 -5.75
C ALA A 496 26.55 -28.94 -6.90
N VAL A 497 25.26 -29.20 -6.68
CA VAL A 497 24.36 -29.81 -7.69
C VAL A 497 23.69 -28.76 -8.58
N SER A 498 23.22 -27.66 -8.01
CA SER A 498 22.46 -26.63 -8.74
C SER A 498 23.35 -25.63 -9.48
N GLY A 499 24.66 -25.59 -9.17
CA GLY A 499 25.56 -24.53 -9.61
C GLY A 499 25.31 -23.19 -8.91
N ALA A 500 24.30 -23.10 -8.03
CA ALA A 500 24.10 -21.93 -7.18
C ALA A 500 25.29 -21.78 -6.24
N ARG A 501 25.79 -20.55 -6.07
CA ARG A 501 26.86 -20.28 -5.10
C ARG A 501 26.27 -19.46 -3.95
N LEU A 502 26.47 -19.91 -2.72
CA LEU A 502 26.26 -19.04 -1.56
C LEU A 502 27.15 -17.80 -1.76
N ASN A 503 26.55 -16.62 -1.84
CA ASN A 503 27.31 -15.39 -2.04
C ASN A 503 27.96 -14.98 -0.71
N ARG A 504 29.03 -15.67 -0.33
CA ARG A 504 29.78 -15.43 0.92
C ARG A 504 30.29 -13.99 1.00
N ASN A 505 30.52 -13.32 -0.14
CA ASN A 505 30.89 -11.90 -0.21
C ASN A 505 29.78 -10.96 0.27
N LYS A 506 28.50 -11.38 0.18
CA LYS A 506 27.34 -10.63 0.70
C LYS A 506 27.00 -10.97 2.15
N CYS A 507 27.56 -12.03 2.72
CA CYS A 507 27.43 -12.34 4.14
C CYS A 507 28.41 -11.48 4.93
N LYS A 508 27.95 -10.89 6.04
CA LYS A 508 28.79 -10.14 6.99
C LYS A 508 28.61 -10.72 8.38
N VAL A 509 29.68 -10.82 9.16
CA VAL A 509 29.66 -11.26 10.57
C VAL A 509 29.87 -10.04 11.45
N VAL A 510 28.94 -9.78 12.36
CA VAL A 510 28.99 -8.65 13.29
C VAL A 510 29.16 -9.17 14.70
N LEU A 511 30.06 -8.54 15.46
CA LEU A 511 30.16 -8.75 16.90
C LEU A 511 29.35 -7.67 17.63
N LEU A 512 28.48 -8.11 18.53
CA LEU A 512 27.58 -7.23 19.28
C LEU A 512 28.11 -6.87 20.68
N ASN A 513 29.24 -7.45 21.09
CA ASN A 513 29.84 -7.21 22.41
C ASN A 513 31.00 -6.23 22.31
N SER A 514 30.81 -4.99 22.77
CA SER A 514 31.78 -3.88 22.72
C SER A 514 33.08 -4.12 23.50
N LYS A 515 33.11 -5.16 24.36
CA LYS A 515 34.26 -5.47 25.20
C LYS A 515 35.22 -6.50 24.59
N MET A 516 34.95 -7.01 23.39
CA MET A 516 35.76 -8.04 22.75
C MET A 516 36.53 -7.50 21.54
N MET A 517 37.81 -7.85 21.43
CA MET A 517 38.54 -7.64 20.18
C MET A 517 37.89 -8.41 19.04
N VAL A 518 37.71 -7.75 17.90
CA VAL A 518 37.15 -8.36 16.69
C VAL A 518 38.14 -9.41 16.13
N PRO A 519 37.83 -10.72 16.16
CA PRO A 519 38.75 -11.73 15.68
C PRO A 519 38.82 -11.70 14.15
N HIS A 520 40.04 -11.80 13.62
CA HIS A 520 40.25 -12.03 12.20
C HIS A 520 40.04 -13.52 11.88
N HIS A 521 39.19 -13.85 10.91
CA HIS A 521 38.97 -15.23 10.49
C HIS A 521 38.98 -15.34 8.96
N PRO A 522 39.84 -16.19 8.35
CA PRO A 522 40.09 -16.21 6.91
C PRO A 522 38.89 -16.66 6.06
N ARG A 523 37.84 -17.25 6.67
CA ARG A 523 36.62 -17.71 5.99
C ARG A 523 35.37 -16.90 6.31
N LEU A 524 35.45 -15.90 7.20
CA LEU A 524 34.32 -15.07 7.59
C LEU A 524 34.60 -13.62 7.25
N ASN A 525 33.63 -12.94 6.66
CA ASN A 525 33.70 -11.51 6.39
C ASN A 525 33.28 -10.74 7.65
N VAL A 526 34.19 -10.65 8.63
CA VAL A 526 33.94 -9.99 9.92
C VAL A 526 34.00 -8.48 9.76
N VAL A 527 32.97 -7.78 10.23
CA VAL A 527 32.86 -6.32 10.16
C VAL A 527 33.80 -5.69 11.18
N PRO A 528 34.67 -4.74 10.77
CA PRO A 528 35.57 -4.07 11.71
C PRO A 528 34.86 -3.21 12.75
N THR A 529 35.55 -2.93 13.86
CA THR A 529 35.13 -1.96 14.88
C THR A 529 34.88 -0.58 14.27
N LYS A 530 33.86 0.13 14.77
CA LYS A 530 33.41 1.47 14.32
C LYS A 530 32.95 1.55 12.86
N VAL A 531 32.80 0.42 12.18
CA VAL A 531 32.26 0.39 10.81
C VAL A 531 30.77 0.04 10.86
N PRO A 532 29.88 0.97 10.54
CA PRO A 532 28.45 0.70 10.54
C PRO A 532 28.07 -0.15 9.32
N ILE A 533 27.25 -1.16 9.54
CA ILE A 533 26.60 -1.92 8.47
C ILE A 533 25.09 -1.79 8.54
N ARG A 534 24.45 -1.66 7.39
CA ARG A 534 23.01 -1.52 7.30
C ARG A 534 22.35 -2.90 7.24
N TYR A 535 21.55 -3.24 8.24
CA TYR A 535 20.73 -4.46 8.28
C TYR A 535 19.28 -4.08 8.59
N LEU A 536 18.36 -4.45 7.69
CA LEU A 536 16.93 -4.10 7.78
C LEU A 536 16.66 -2.61 8.04
N GLY A 537 17.57 -1.73 7.60
CA GLY A 537 17.46 -0.28 7.76
C GLY A 537 18.05 0.26 9.06
N ILE A 538 18.58 -0.57 9.96
CA ILE A 538 19.29 -0.17 11.18
C ILE A 538 20.80 -0.28 10.93
N LEU A 539 21.56 0.71 11.40
CA LEU A 539 23.02 0.61 11.42
C LEU A 539 23.45 -0.20 12.63
N LEU A 540 24.15 -1.30 12.38
CA LEU A 540 24.72 -2.19 13.38
C LEU A 540 26.24 -2.21 13.22
N GLY A 541 26.97 -2.29 14.31
CA GLY A 541 28.43 -2.33 14.29
C GLY A 541 29.00 -2.42 15.69
N HIS A 542 30.22 -2.92 15.79
CA HIS A 542 30.95 -3.01 17.05
C HIS A 542 31.47 -1.62 17.45
N ASP A 543 31.17 -1.14 18.67
CA ASP A 543 31.63 0.14 19.24
C ASP A 543 31.26 1.39 18.41
N LEU A 544 30.00 1.48 17.95
CA LEU A 544 29.47 2.69 17.30
C LEU A 544 29.17 3.78 18.34
N SER A 545 29.30 5.06 17.98
CA SER A 545 29.00 6.17 18.90
C SER A 545 27.48 6.33 19.12
N ASP A 546 27.09 6.69 20.35
CA ASP A 546 25.69 6.89 20.74
C ASP A 546 24.98 7.95 19.89
N GLN A 547 25.70 9.01 19.50
CA GLN A 547 25.21 10.05 18.58
C GLN A 547 24.81 9.50 17.20
N THR A 548 25.48 8.45 16.71
CA THR A 548 25.20 7.86 15.40
C THR A 548 23.87 7.08 15.40
N GLN A 549 23.49 6.50 16.54
CA GLN A 549 22.28 5.67 16.65
C GLN A 549 21.03 6.49 17.01
N VAL A 550 21.18 7.50 17.89
CA VAL A 550 20.06 8.30 18.40
C VAL A 550 19.55 9.31 17.37
N HIS A 551 20.44 10.06 16.71
CA HIS A 551 20.03 11.05 15.70
C HIS A 551 19.38 10.38 14.48
N GLU A 552 19.88 9.23 14.02
CA GLU A 552 19.29 8.52 12.88
C GLU A 552 17.91 7.92 13.22
N MET A 553 17.62 7.62 14.49
CA MET A 553 16.29 7.19 14.94
C MET A 553 15.31 8.36 14.98
N GLU A 554 15.70 9.52 15.52
CA GLU A 554 14.89 10.76 15.47
C GLU A 554 14.63 11.22 14.04
N ASP A 555 15.66 11.21 13.18
CA ASP A 555 15.57 11.61 11.78
C ASP A 555 14.69 10.65 10.97
N LYS A 556 14.78 9.34 11.22
CA LYS A 556 13.86 8.37 10.62
C LYS A 556 12.45 8.57 11.15
N HIS A 557 12.26 8.86 12.43
CA HIS A 557 10.94 9.10 13.00
C HIS A 557 10.27 10.31 12.34
N LEU A 558 10.98 11.44 12.20
CA LEU A 558 10.48 12.67 11.58
C LEU A 558 10.32 12.58 10.05
N ALA A 559 11.26 11.94 9.34
CA ALA A 559 11.13 11.68 7.90
C ALA A 559 10.02 10.69 7.57
N SER A 560 9.66 9.84 8.54
CA SER A 560 8.52 8.94 8.45
C SER A 560 7.21 9.65 8.76
N PHE A 561 7.20 10.58 9.71
CA PHE A 561 6.04 11.40 10.06
C PHE A 561 5.48 12.17 8.84
N LEU A 562 6.36 12.75 8.01
CA LEU A 562 5.99 13.42 6.74
C LEU A 562 5.36 12.49 5.69
N LYS A 563 5.44 11.17 5.88
CA LYS A 563 4.92 10.14 4.97
C LYS A 563 3.80 9.30 5.59
N TRP A 564 3.55 9.45 6.89
CA TRP A 564 2.57 8.68 7.66
C TRP A 564 1.23 9.40 7.81
N VAL A 565 1.16 10.68 7.43
CA VAL A 565 -0.04 11.52 7.53
C VAL A 565 -0.68 11.78 6.13
N CYS A 566 -0.38 10.96 5.13
CA CYS A 566 -1.07 10.97 3.82
C CYS A 566 -1.98 9.74 3.63
#